data_AF-A0AAV5G6M1-F1
#
_entry.id   AF-A0AAV5G6M1-F1
#
_cell.length_a   1.000
_cell.length_b   1.000
_cell.length_c   1.000
_cell.angle_alpha   90.00
_cell.angle_beta   90.00
_cell.angle_gamma   90.00
#
_symmetry.space_group_name_H-M   'P 1'
#
loop_
_entity.id
_entity.type
_entity.pdbx_description
1 polymer ?
#
loop_
_entity_poly.entity_id
_entity_poly.type
_entity_poly.pdbx_seq_one_letter_code
_entity_poly.pdbx_strand_id
1 'polypeptide(L)'
;MGETAWDYLTKSTPNQPYLQDLARAILLAECQQRPKWFRRLERLGGKIWGKGTYGVAQAAADSPITDEQSIDILISHLRALPVYSATFNGPYSDEFSKLCRSWNDDPAHARRIGEFYETLQSRREASES
;
A
#
# COMPACT_ATOMS: atom_id res chain seq x y z
N MET A 1 10.99 -2.42 5.67
CA MET A 1 10.70 -3.30 4.52
C MET A 1 12.02 -3.87 4.03
N GLY A 2 12.15 -5.19 4.05
CA GLY A 2 13.30 -5.85 3.44
C GLY A 2 13.23 -5.79 1.92
N GLU A 3 14.36 -6.09 1.28
CA GLU A 3 14.51 -6.27 -0.18
C GLU A 3 13.43 -7.22 -0.75
N THR A 4 12.99 -8.19 0.05
CA THR A 4 11.94 -9.18 -0.27
C THR A 4 10.57 -8.59 -0.58
N ALA A 5 10.13 -7.53 0.13
CA ALA A 5 8.81 -6.94 -0.05
C ALA A 5 8.72 -6.15 -1.38
N TRP A 6 9.80 -5.46 -1.75
CA TRP A 6 9.89 -4.72 -3.00
C TRP A 6 9.94 -5.65 -4.22
N ASP A 7 10.68 -6.74 -4.10
CA ASP A 7 10.74 -7.80 -5.11
C ASP A 7 9.37 -8.46 -5.27
N TYR A 8 8.69 -8.77 -4.17
CA TYR A 8 7.37 -9.35 -4.19
C TYR A 8 6.37 -8.44 -4.89
N LEU A 9 6.33 -7.15 -4.50
CA LEU A 9 5.47 -6.16 -5.15
C LEU A 9 5.71 -6.11 -6.66
N THR A 10 6.98 -6.05 -7.07
CA THR A 10 7.37 -5.99 -8.48
C THR A 10 6.92 -7.25 -9.24
N LYS A 11 7.06 -8.43 -8.63
CA LYS A 11 6.59 -9.71 -9.18
C LYS A 11 5.06 -9.79 -9.26
N SER A 12 4.34 -9.16 -8.32
CA SER A 12 2.88 -9.19 -8.25
C SER A 12 2.20 -8.16 -9.16
N THR A 13 2.92 -7.17 -9.68
CA THR A 13 2.42 -6.15 -10.62
C THR A 13 3.16 -6.15 -11.98
N PRO A 14 3.35 -7.32 -12.63
CA PRO A 14 4.10 -7.37 -13.88
C PRO A 14 3.35 -6.58 -14.96
N ASN A 15 4.11 -5.83 -15.77
CA ASN A 15 3.60 -5.00 -16.86
C ASN A 15 2.57 -3.93 -16.45
N GLN A 16 2.52 -3.55 -15.16
CA GLN A 16 1.60 -2.55 -14.63
C GLN A 16 2.38 -1.44 -13.91
N PRO A 17 3.16 -0.62 -14.64
CA PRO A 17 4.07 0.37 -14.04
C PRO A 17 3.34 1.40 -13.17
N TYR A 18 2.19 1.92 -13.64
CA TYR A 18 1.39 2.88 -12.88
C TYR A 18 0.84 2.30 -11.56
N LEU A 19 0.38 1.04 -11.59
CA LEU A 19 -0.07 0.34 -10.39
C LEU A 19 1.10 0.09 -9.43
N GLN A 20 2.24 -0.32 -9.98
CA GLN A 20 3.44 -0.61 -9.21
C GLN A 20 3.96 0.65 -8.50
N ASP A 21 4.07 1.76 -9.21
CA ASP A 21 4.55 3.03 -8.64
C ASP A 21 3.56 3.59 -7.61
N LEU A 22 2.25 3.46 -7.84
CA LEU A 22 1.23 3.83 -6.86
C LEU A 22 1.31 2.98 -5.60
N ALA A 23 1.42 1.66 -5.75
CA ALA A 23 1.55 0.76 -4.61
C ALA A 23 2.84 1.04 -3.81
N ARG A 24 3.97 1.30 -4.49
CA ARG A 24 5.21 1.73 -3.85
C ARG A 24 5.04 3.05 -3.09
N ALA A 25 4.39 4.05 -3.70
CA ALA A 25 4.12 5.33 -3.07
C ALA A 25 3.28 5.18 -1.79
N ILE A 26 2.24 4.33 -1.83
CA ILE A 26 1.43 4.00 -0.66
C ILE A 26 2.29 3.35 0.43
N LEU A 27 3.07 2.32 0.10
CA LEU A 27 3.93 1.63 1.07
C LEU A 27 4.98 2.58 1.70
N LEU A 28 5.56 3.49 0.92
CA LEU A 28 6.50 4.50 1.42
C LEU A 28 5.81 5.48 2.38
N ALA A 29 4.65 6.02 1.99
CA ALA A 29 3.85 6.93 2.83
C ALA A 29 3.43 6.27 4.14
N GLU A 30 3.14 4.97 4.08
CA GLU A 30 2.76 4.15 5.20
C GLU A 30 3.95 3.77 6.09
N CYS A 31 5.15 3.53 5.56
CA CYS A 31 6.35 3.32 6.36
C CYS A 31 6.80 4.58 7.10
N GLN A 32 6.60 5.77 6.51
CA GLN A 32 6.99 7.04 7.10
C GLN A 32 6.21 7.37 8.38
N GLN A 33 4.95 6.94 8.48
CA GLN A 33 4.14 7.10 9.68
C GLN A 33 3.93 5.73 10.29
N ARG A 34 4.46 5.38 11.48
CA ARG A 34 4.17 4.10 12.16
C ARG A 34 2.69 3.67 11.96
N PRO A 35 2.40 2.73 11.06
CA PRO A 35 1.16 2.87 10.31
C PRO A 35 -0.09 2.54 11.10
N LYS A 36 -1.16 3.29 10.84
CA LYS A 36 -2.50 2.95 11.35
C LYS A 36 -3.03 1.67 10.69
N TRP A 37 -2.56 1.28 9.50
CA TRP A 37 -2.92 -0.01 8.90
C TRP A 37 -2.26 -1.19 9.62
N PHE A 38 -1.04 -1.06 10.16
CA PHE A 38 -0.48 -2.08 11.05
C PHE A 38 -1.40 -2.36 12.25
N ARG A 39 -1.96 -1.29 12.84
CA ARG A 39 -3.03 -1.37 13.86
C ARG A 39 -4.40 -1.78 13.32
N ARG A 40 -4.72 -1.55 12.05
CA ARG A 40 -5.97 -2.03 11.42
C ARG A 40 -5.88 -3.49 11.01
N LEU A 41 -4.71 -4.01 10.69
CA LEU A 41 -4.47 -5.42 10.43
C LEU A 41 -4.59 -6.24 11.71
N GLU A 42 -4.04 -5.73 12.82
CA GLU A 42 -4.33 -6.26 14.16
C GLU A 42 -5.85 -6.32 14.45
N ARG A 43 -6.65 -5.35 13.93
CA ARG A 43 -8.10 -5.30 14.15
C ARG A 43 -8.94 -6.08 13.13
N LEU A 44 -8.49 -6.20 11.88
CA LEU A 44 -9.19 -6.93 10.82
C LEU A 44 -9.12 -8.45 11.05
N GLY A 45 -8.05 -8.94 11.69
CA GLY A 45 -7.99 -10.32 12.20
C GLY A 45 -8.97 -10.62 13.35
N GLY A 46 -9.51 -9.59 14.03
CA GLY A 46 -10.36 -9.76 15.21
C GLY A 46 -11.82 -10.14 14.92
N LYS A 47 -12.27 -10.20 13.65
CA LYS A 47 -13.69 -10.44 13.33
C LYS A 47 -13.99 -11.77 12.63
N ILE A 48 -12.98 -12.57 12.30
CA ILE A 48 -13.22 -13.89 11.66
C ILE A 48 -12.81 -15.06 12.55
N TRP A 49 -11.81 -14.97 13.43
CA TRP A 49 -11.42 -16.13 14.26
C TRP A 49 -11.55 -15.84 15.75
N GLY A 50 -12.36 -16.65 16.43
CA GLY A 50 -12.62 -16.54 17.86
C GLY A 50 -11.40 -16.92 18.71
N LYS A 51 -11.31 -16.27 19.87
CA LYS A 51 -10.51 -16.61 21.06
C LYS A 51 -8.99 -16.73 20.86
N GLY A 52 -8.26 -15.69 21.29
CA GLY A 52 -6.85 -15.80 21.66
C GLY A 52 -6.30 -14.50 22.23
N THR A 53 -5.69 -14.56 23.41
CA THR A 53 -5.24 -13.44 24.27
C THR A 53 -4.02 -12.68 23.73
N TYR A 54 -3.83 -11.42 24.19
CA TYR A 54 -2.66 -10.58 23.88
C TYR A 54 -1.41 -10.95 24.69
N GLY A 55 -0.22 -10.63 24.14
CA GLY A 55 0.94 -10.13 24.89
C GLY A 55 2.27 -10.87 24.70
N VAL A 56 3.36 -10.26 25.18
CA VAL A 56 4.74 -10.81 25.31
C VAL A 56 4.81 -12.03 26.26
N ALA A 57 3.69 -12.70 26.51
CA ALA A 57 3.61 -13.89 27.32
C ALA A 57 2.85 -15.00 26.57
N GLN A 58 3.63 -15.97 26.12
CA GLN A 58 3.26 -17.39 25.99
C GLN A 58 2.13 -17.78 25.00
N ALA A 59 2.60 -18.07 23.78
CA ALA A 59 2.28 -19.25 22.95
C ALA A 59 0.81 -19.63 22.68
N ALA A 60 0.32 -19.24 21.50
CA ALA A 60 -0.03 -20.13 20.38
C ALA A 60 -0.47 -19.24 19.20
N ALA A 61 0.25 -19.29 18.08
CA ALA A 61 0.02 -18.45 16.92
C ALA A 61 -1.13 -18.98 16.05
N ASP A 62 -1.83 -18.06 15.38
CA ASP A 62 -2.45 -18.28 14.05
C ASP A 62 -2.15 -17.06 13.13
N SER A 63 -0.89 -16.63 13.19
CA SER A 63 -0.09 -15.72 12.35
C SER A 63 -0.51 -14.24 12.17
N PRO A 64 0.38 -13.28 12.50
CA PRO A 64 0.35 -11.92 11.92
C PRO A 64 0.38 -12.02 10.39
N ILE A 65 -0.28 -11.09 9.68
CA ILE A 65 -0.16 -11.09 8.22
C ILE A 65 1.26 -10.73 7.80
N THR A 66 1.78 -11.42 6.79
CA THR A 66 3.12 -11.15 6.26
C THR A 66 3.13 -9.87 5.41
N ASP A 67 4.32 -9.32 5.15
CA ASP A 67 4.47 -8.19 4.24
C ASP A 67 3.87 -8.50 2.85
N GLU A 68 4.03 -9.75 2.37
CA GLU A 68 3.47 -10.22 1.10
C GLU A 68 1.94 -10.24 1.11
N GLN A 69 1.32 -10.75 2.19
CA GLN A 69 -0.14 -10.76 2.31
C GLN A 69 -0.72 -9.34 2.37
N SER A 70 -0.01 -8.40 3.00
CA SER A 70 -0.42 -6.99 2.98
C SER A 70 -0.32 -6.39 1.59
N ILE A 71 0.73 -6.74 0.83
CA ILE A 71 0.91 -6.28 -0.55
C ILE A 71 -0.21 -6.84 -1.44
N ASP A 72 -0.59 -8.11 -1.29
CA ASP A 72 -1.68 -8.71 -2.04
C ASP A 72 -3.02 -8.01 -1.80
N ILE A 73 -3.32 -7.68 -0.54
CA ILE A 73 -4.53 -6.91 -0.17
C ILE A 73 -4.52 -5.54 -0.86
N LEU A 74 -3.39 -4.83 -0.80
CA LEU A 74 -3.25 -3.51 -1.43
C LEU A 74 -3.43 -3.60 -2.96
N ILE A 75 -2.74 -4.54 -3.62
CA ILE A 75 -2.83 -4.72 -5.07
C ILE A 75 -4.26 -5.09 -5.47
N SER A 76 -4.91 -6.00 -4.74
CA SER A 76 -6.29 -6.42 -5.01
C SER A 76 -7.25 -5.23 -4.91
N HIS A 77 -7.12 -4.41 -3.86
CA HIS A 77 -7.88 -3.17 -3.69
C HIS A 77 -7.67 -2.21 -4.87
N LEU A 78 -6.42 -1.95 -5.24
CA LEU A 78 -6.10 -1.02 -6.33
C LEU A 78 -6.57 -1.53 -7.69
N ARG A 79 -6.50 -2.84 -7.97
CA ARG A 79 -6.99 -3.43 -9.23
C ARG A 79 -8.51 -3.30 -9.40
N ALA A 80 -9.26 -3.18 -8.32
CA ALA A 80 -10.70 -2.93 -8.36
C ALA A 80 -11.04 -1.46 -8.68
N LEU A 81 -10.05 -0.57 -8.81
CA LEU A 81 -10.22 0.86 -8.97
C LEU A 81 -9.65 1.36 -10.32
N PRO A 82 -10.10 2.53 -10.82
CA PRO A 82 -9.64 3.08 -12.09
C PRO A 82 -8.24 3.73 -11.97
N VAL A 83 -7.23 2.94 -11.58
CA VAL A 83 -5.86 3.40 -11.31
C VAL A 83 -5.28 4.18 -12.48
N TYR A 84 -5.34 3.62 -13.70
CA TYR A 84 -4.77 4.26 -14.88
C TYR A 84 -5.32 5.67 -15.11
N SER A 85 -6.65 5.83 -15.05
CA SER A 85 -7.29 7.12 -15.27
C SER A 85 -6.91 8.14 -14.21
N ALA A 86 -6.87 7.74 -12.94
CA ALA A 86 -6.49 8.61 -11.84
C ALA A 86 -5.01 8.99 -11.90
N THR A 87 -4.13 8.06 -12.25
CA THR A 87 -2.69 8.35 -12.41
C THR A 87 -2.39 9.18 -13.66
N PHE A 88 -3.17 9.03 -14.73
CA PHE A 88 -3.02 9.81 -15.95
C PHE A 88 -3.33 11.30 -15.72
N ASN A 89 -4.32 11.61 -14.89
CA ASN A 89 -4.63 12.99 -14.47
C ASN A 89 -3.55 13.58 -13.53
N GLY A 90 -2.59 12.78 -13.09
CA GLY A 90 -1.48 13.18 -12.26
C GLY A 90 -1.74 13.15 -10.75
N PRO A 91 -0.67 13.18 -9.94
CA PRO A 91 -0.73 12.98 -8.48
C PRO A 91 -1.44 14.10 -7.72
N TYR A 92 -1.69 15.24 -8.36
CA TYR A 92 -2.38 16.40 -7.78
C TYR A 92 -3.84 16.54 -8.23
N SER A 93 -4.36 15.58 -8.99
CA SER A 93 -5.76 15.57 -9.43
C SER A 93 -6.72 15.14 -8.31
N ASP A 94 -7.98 15.55 -8.43
CA ASP A 94 -9.06 15.10 -7.55
C ASP A 94 -9.28 13.60 -7.65
N GLU A 95 -9.14 13.01 -8.84
CA GLU A 95 -9.27 11.56 -9.07
C GLU A 95 -8.16 10.80 -8.34
N PHE A 96 -6.92 11.26 -8.41
CA PHE A 96 -5.80 10.65 -7.68
C PHE A 96 -5.99 10.76 -6.16
N SER A 97 -6.42 11.94 -5.68
CA SER A 97 -6.72 12.15 -4.26
C SER A 97 -7.84 11.21 -3.78
N LYS A 98 -8.94 11.07 -4.55
CA LYS A 98 -10.04 10.13 -4.26
C LYS A 98 -9.56 8.68 -4.26
N LEU A 99 -8.71 8.30 -5.23
CA LEU A 99 -8.11 6.97 -5.29
C LEU A 99 -7.31 6.68 -4.01
N CYS A 100 -6.42 7.58 -3.60
CA CYS A 100 -5.62 7.42 -2.38
C CYS A 100 -6.50 7.38 -1.12
N ARG A 101 -7.54 8.23 -1.06
CA ARG A 101 -8.46 8.28 0.08
C ARG A 101 -9.38 7.07 0.21
N SER A 102 -9.55 6.29 -0.87
CA SER A 102 -10.22 4.98 -0.79
C SER A 102 -9.46 3.98 0.10
N TRP A 103 -8.13 4.15 0.22
CA TRP A 103 -7.29 3.34 1.10
C TRP A 103 -7.19 3.96 2.50
N ASN A 104 -6.93 5.27 2.56
CA ASN A 104 -6.80 6.02 3.80
C ASN A 104 -7.39 7.41 3.65
N ASP A 105 -8.52 7.65 4.33
CA ASP A 105 -9.33 8.87 4.20
C ASP A 105 -8.60 10.17 4.64
N ASP A 106 -7.42 10.08 5.26
CA ASP A 106 -6.59 11.24 5.62
C ASP A 106 -6.09 12.01 4.38
N PRO A 107 -6.53 13.27 4.15
CA PRO A 107 -6.09 14.07 3.01
C PRO A 107 -4.58 14.35 3.04
N ALA A 108 -3.97 14.48 4.22
CA ALA A 108 -2.53 14.68 4.33
C ALA A 108 -1.77 13.43 3.89
N HIS A 109 -2.35 12.24 4.11
CA HIS A 109 -1.79 10.98 3.64
C HIS A 109 -1.88 10.85 2.12
N ALA A 110 -3.02 11.19 1.53
CA ALA A 110 -3.17 11.24 0.07
C ALA A 110 -2.14 12.17 -0.58
N ARG A 111 -1.89 13.35 0.02
CA ARG A 111 -0.86 14.27 -0.47
C ARG A 111 0.55 13.66 -0.44
N ARG A 112 0.94 13.01 0.66
CA ARG A 112 2.24 12.31 0.77
C ARG A 112 2.39 11.21 -0.28
N ILE A 113 1.32 10.45 -0.54
CA ILE A 113 1.31 9.44 -1.60
C ILE A 113 1.59 10.10 -2.96
N GLY A 114 0.96 11.25 -3.25
CA GLY A 114 1.20 12.01 -4.47
C GLY A 114 2.68 12.43 -4.63
N GLU A 115 3.29 12.96 -3.58
CA GLU A 115 4.70 13.38 -3.56
C GLU A 115 5.66 12.20 -3.84
N PHE A 116 5.40 11.04 -3.23
CA PHE A 116 6.18 9.83 -3.51
C PHE A 116 5.94 9.30 -4.92
N TYR A 117 4.69 9.32 -5.39
CA TYR A 117 4.33 8.85 -6.72
C TYR A 117 5.00 9.67 -7.81
N GLU A 118 4.96 11.00 -7.72
CA GLU A 118 5.66 11.91 -8.63
C GLU A 118 7.17 11.59 -8.69
N THR A 119 7.80 11.41 -7.52
CA THR A 119 9.22 11.08 -7.43
C THR A 119 9.55 9.74 -8.11
N LEU A 120 8.71 8.72 -7.92
CA LEU A 120 8.89 7.40 -8.53
C LEU A 120 8.70 7.45 -10.04
N GLN A 121 7.67 8.17 -10.50
CA GLN A 121 7.39 8.36 -11.91
C GLN A 121 8.55 9.05 -12.63
N SER A 122 9.07 10.17 -12.10
CA SER A 122 10.19 10.88 -12.71
C SER A 122 11.46 10.03 -12.78
N ARG A 123 11.71 9.17 -11.78
CA ARG A 123 12.86 8.24 -11.80
C ARG A 123 12.72 7.16 -12.87
N ARG A 124 11.50 6.64 -13.08
CA ARG A 124 11.21 5.67 -14.13
C ARG A 124 11.46 6.28 -15.51
N GLU A 125 10.90 7.46 -15.75
CA GLU A 125 11.05 8.19 -17.02
C GLU A 125 12.53 8.53 -17.32
N ALA A 126 13.30 8.90 -16.30
CA ALA A 126 14.75 9.14 -16.43
C ALA A 126 15.57 7.87 -16.70
N SER A 127 15.06 6.69 -16.35
CA SER A 127 15.73 5.41 -16.62
C SER A 127 15.40 4.84 -18.01
N GLU A 128 14.35 5.36 -18.64
CA GLU A 128 13.88 5.00 -19.99
C GLU A 128 14.43 5.95 -21.08
N SER A 129 15.11 7.03 -20.68
CA SER A 129 15.74 8.05 -21.56
C SER A 129 17.23 7.79 -21.74
#